data_AF-A0A2V2W1V4-F1
#
_entry.id   AF-A0A2V2W1V4-F1
#
_cell.length_a   1.000
_cell.length_b   1.000
_cell.length_c   1.000
_cell.angle_alpha   90.00
_cell.angle_beta   90.00
_cell.angle_gamma   90.00
#
_symmetry.space_group_name_H-M   'P 1'
#
loop_
_entity.id
_entity.type
_entity.pdbx_description
1 polymer ?
#
loop_
_entity_poly.entity_id
_entity_poly.type
_entity_poly.pdbx_seq_one_letter_code
_entity_poly.pdbx_strand_id
1 'polypeptide(L)'
;MRVREGSPEKSWSYRKADDAIEENDAVQQFGAAPPMLMVLASEKGWPYSRDTIQDLPKEVLVNCEVERVWQIVKGDVTALFSTHGGTDFNFERCVLIGTPGIGKSMGAGSYLLYQLLHCDAEKIQVLFHCFGGGDAYVFDKNTRAVTRGSDEDMCISELRSLRGHGMNVYIIYVVSKKGTPPPRHFAPTSGWGMIAVSFAKVTNYDEWAKQLQAARIIVNCPDEVDVKAMCAWITRDETKEKQAECWKEVKKHMYLLGPIPRHVFDEEAFRERCGAVKFALHSINEGTVKEHFSRGGESPWYSEDPSHRLVKVVREIYAGGVTRFNAPISDCLEERTLERFPSVTE
;
A
#
# COMPACT_ATOMS: atom_id res chain seq x y z
N MET A 1 -19.26 12.34 11.90
CA MET A 1 -18.17 11.37 12.14
C MET A 1 -17.96 11.29 13.64
N ARG A 2 -17.73 10.10 14.22
CA ARG A 2 -17.41 9.96 15.65
C ARG A 2 -15.97 9.46 15.75
N VAL A 3 -15.10 10.29 16.31
CA VAL A 3 -13.70 9.93 16.58
C VAL A 3 -13.64 9.23 17.94
N ARG A 4 -12.87 8.14 18.02
CA ARG A 4 -12.58 7.44 19.28
C ARG A 4 -11.08 7.21 19.37
N GLU A 5 -10.52 7.46 20.53
CA GLU A 5 -9.12 7.18 20.84
C GLU A 5 -8.96 5.76 21.38
N GLY A 6 -7.79 5.15 21.12
CA GLY A 6 -7.47 3.77 21.51
C GLY A 6 -7.69 2.75 20.40
N SER A 7 -7.33 1.49 20.67
CA SER A 7 -7.60 0.39 19.74
C SER A 7 -9.12 0.19 19.59
N PRO A 8 -9.66 0.16 18.37
CA PRO A 8 -11.10 0.03 18.20
C PRO A 8 -11.59 -1.33 18.73
N GLU A 9 -12.66 -1.33 19.54
CA GLU A 9 -13.30 -2.57 20.05
C GLU A 9 -13.78 -3.50 18.93
N LYS A 10 -14.07 -2.94 17.75
CA LYS A 10 -14.32 -3.68 16.50
C LYS A 10 -13.54 -3.02 15.36
N SER A 11 -12.57 -3.75 14.80
CA SER A 11 -11.96 -3.43 13.50
C SER A 11 -12.89 -3.82 12.36
N TRP A 12 -12.53 -3.46 11.11
CA TRP A 12 -13.17 -4.03 9.93
C TRP A 12 -13.26 -5.55 10.03
N SER A 13 -14.43 -6.10 9.72
CA SER A 13 -14.63 -7.54 9.64
C SER A 13 -14.28 -8.01 8.24
N TYR A 14 -13.53 -9.11 8.15
CA TYR A 14 -13.16 -9.70 6.87
C TYR A 14 -13.71 -11.12 6.75
N ARG A 15 -13.99 -11.55 5.51
CA ARG A 15 -14.35 -12.92 5.17
C ARG A 15 -13.34 -13.49 4.18
N LYS A 16 -13.12 -14.81 4.23
CA LYS A 16 -12.42 -15.52 3.16
C LYS A 16 -13.38 -15.67 1.97
N ALA A 17 -12.93 -15.30 0.78
CA ALA A 17 -13.60 -15.51 -0.49
C ALA A 17 -12.60 -16.21 -1.41
N ASP A 18 -12.71 -17.53 -1.53
CA ASP A 18 -11.72 -18.40 -2.18
C ASP A 18 -10.30 -18.16 -1.62
N ASP A 19 -9.33 -17.81 -2.49
CA ASP A 19 -7.94 -17.49 -2.13
C ASP A 19 -7.73 -16.03 -1.68
N ALA A 20 -8.80 -15.27 -1.41
CA ALA A 20 -8.74 -13.87 -0.99
C ALA A 20 -9.43 -13.56 0.33
N ILE A 21 -9.09 -12.39 0.87
CA ILE A 21 -9.70 -11.76 2.03
C ILE A 21 -10.47 -10.53 1.53
N GLU A 22 -11.73 -10.38 1.94
CA GLU A 22 -12.60 -9.24 1.58
C GLU A 22 -13.23 -8.63 2.82
N GLU A 23 -13.51 -7.33 2.79
CA GLU A 23 -14.37 -6.69 3.79
C GLU A 23 -15.76 -7.32 3.79
N ASN A 24 -16.31 -7.58 4.97
CA ASN A 24 -17.58 -8.24 5.14
C ASN A 24 -18.72 -7.23 5.30
N ASP A 25 -19.11 -6.61 4.19
CA ASP A 25 -20.18 -5.59 4.16
C ASP A 25 -21.56 -6.16 4.52
N ALA A 26 -21.74 -7.49 4.38
CA ALA A 26 -22.99 -8.20 4.64
C ALA A 26 -23.32 -8.40 6.13
N VAL A 27 -22.36 -8.17 7.04
CA VAL A 27 -22.55 -8.31 8.51
C VAL A 27 -23.07 -7.01 9.15
N GLN A 28 -23.61 -6.08 8.35
CA GLN A 28 -24.26 -4.84 8.82
C GLN A 28 -25.55 -5.04 9.64
N GLN A 29 -25.97 -6.26 9.98
CA GLN A 29 -27.33 -6.43 10.50
C GLN A 29 -27.53 -6.08 11.98
N PHE A 30 -26.55 -6.15 12.91
CA PHE A 30 -26.86 -5.87 14.34
C PHE A 30 -25.71 -5.33 15.22
N GLY A 31 -24.79 -4.50 14.71
CA GLY A 31 -23.67 -3.94 15.50
C GLY A 31 -23.26 -2.50 15.15
N ALA A 32 -22.41 -1.89 15.97
CA ALA A 32 -21.79 -0.58 15.67
C ALA A 32 -21.04 -0.63 14.33
N ALA A 33 -21.22 0.40 13.49
CA ALA A 33 -20.60 0.48 12.17
C ALA A 33 -19.07 0.39 12.27
N PRO A 34 -18.40 -0.35 11.37
CA PRO A 34 -16.94 -0.40 11.32
C PRO A 34 -16.34 1.01 11.12
N PRO A 35 -15.12 1.25 11.60
CA PRO A 35 -14.45 2.53 11.38
C PRO A 35 -14.26 2.75 9.87
N MET A 36 -14.36 4.00 9.39
CA MET A 36 -14.01 4.35 8.00
C MET A 36 -12.51 4.66 7.85
N LEU A 37 -11.87 5.06 8.95
CA LEU A 37 -10.46 5.46 8.97
C LEU A 37 -9.90 5.23 10.38
N MET A 38 -8.73 4.63 10.48
CA MET A 38 -7.91 4.62 11.69
C MET A 38 -6.76 5.60 11.53
N VAL A 39 -6.34 6.19 12.66
CA VAL A 39 -5.22 7.14 12.69
C VAL A 39 -4.19 6.64 13.69
N LEU A 40 -2.99 6.37 13.21
CA LEU A 40 -1.85 6.04 14.06
C LEU A 40 -1.09 7.33 14.38
N ALA A 41 -1.10 7.72 15.65
CA ALA A 41 -0.35 8.87 16.14
C ALA A 41 0.97 8.46 16.81
N SER A 42 2.04 9.19 16.54
CA SER A 42 3.34 9.06 17.19
C SER A 42 3.89 10.45 17.51
N GLU A 43 4.18 10.72 18.79
CA GLU A 43 4.78 12.00 19.21
C GLU A 43 6.13 12.25 18.55
N LYS A 44 6.91 11.17 18.37
CA LYS A 44 8.22 11.18 17.71
C LYS A 44 8.13 11.15 16.18
N GLY A 45 6.92 11.04 15.65
CA GLY A 45 6.67 10.85 14.22
C GLY A 45 6.93 9.42 13.74
N TRP A 46 6.54 9.17 12.49
CA TRP A 46 6.78 7.93 11.76
C TRP A 46 8.03 8.07 10.89
N PRO A 47 8.83 7.00 10.70
CA PRO A 47 10.08 7.05 9.95
C PRO A 47 9.83 7.16 8.43
N TYR A 48 9.19 8.24 7.98
CA TYR A 48 8.83 8.51 6.60
C TYR A 48 9.09 9.98 6.26
N SER A 49 10.35 10.32 6.04
CA SER A 49 10.75 11.58 5.42
C SER A 49 11.95 11.33 4.51
N ARG A 50 11.83 11.61 3.21
CA ARG A 50 12.98 11.50 2.29
C ARG A 50 13.89 12.72 2.36
N ASP A 51 13.34 13.91 2.64
CA ASP A 51 14.03 15.18 2.36
C ASP A 51 14.00 16.21 3.51
N THR A 52 13.50 15.88 4.70
CA THR A 52 13.56 16.82 5.84
C THR A 52 13.52 16.08 7.17
N ILE A 53 14.65 16.10 7.89
CA ILE A 53 14.79 15.62 9.27
C ILE A 53 13.91 16.43 10.24
N GLN A 54 13.36 17.57 9.80
CA GLN A 54 12.78 18.56 10.70
C GLN A 54 11.34 18.29 11.14
N ASP A 55 10.51 17.58 10.36
CA ASP A 55 9.14 17.25 10.78
C ASP A 55 8.68 15.88 10.24
N LEU A 56 8.93 14.82 11.01
CA LEU A 56 8.35 13.50 10.70
C LEU A 56 6.82 13.55 10.82
N PRO A 57 6.07 12.89 9.92
CA PRO A 57 4.62 12.86 10.01
C PRO A 57 4.21 12.19 11.34
N LYS A 58 3.45 12.92 12.16
CA LYS A 58 2.98 12.43 13.47
C LYS A 58 1.78 11.52 13.35
N GLU A 59 1.01 11.63 12.27
CA GLU A 59 -0.20 10.86 12.04
C GLU A 59 -0.10 10.08 10.74
N VAL A 60 -0.55 8.82 10.76
CA VAL A 60 -0.69 7.96 9.59
C VAL A 60 -2.14 7.50 9.48
N LEU A 61 -2.72 7.68 8.30
CA LEU A 61 -4.09 7.29 8.00
C LEU A 61 -4.14 5.86 7.46
N VAL A 62 -5.05 5.04 7.99
CA VAL A 62 -5.20 3.62 7.69
C VAL A 62 -6.67 3.36 7.32
N ASN A 63 -6.91 2.88 6.10
CA ASN A 63 -8.23 2.48 5.63
C ASN A 63 -8.40 0.95 5.62
N CYS A 64 -9.56 0.47 5.17
CA CYS A 64 -9.89 -0.96 5.14
C CYS A 64 -8.91 -1.78 4.27
N GLU A 65 -8.40 -1.21 3.19
CA GLU A 65 -7.43 -1.87 2.31
C GLU A 65 -6.06 -2.04 2.96
N VAL A 66 -5.61 -1.06 3.73
CA VAL A 66 -4.37 -1.18 4.53
C VAL A 66 -4.54 -2.19 5.66
N GLU A 67 -5.68 -2.19 6.34
CA GLU A 67 -5.98 -3.19 7.36
C GLU A 67 -6.05 -4.61 6.75
N ARG A 68 -6.61 -4.77 5.55
CA ARG A 68 -6.65 -6.05 4.84
C ARG A 68 -5.24 -6.58 4.56
N VAL A 69 -4.31 -5.71 4.17
CA VAL A 69 -2.89 -6.08 3.98
C VAL A 69 -2.30 -6.60 5.28
N TRP A 70 -2.61 -5.95 6.40
CA TRP A 70 -2.20 -6.46 7.72
C TRP A 70 -2.81 -7.83 8.02
N GLN A 71 -4.08 -8.08 7.73
CA GLN A 71 -4.69 -9.40 7.95
C GLN A 71 -4.01 -10.52 7.15
N ILE A 72 -3.57 -10.22 5.91
CA ILE A 72 -2.78 -11.17 5.10
C ILE A 72 -1.43 -11.44 5.78
N VAL A 73 -0.67 -10.38 6.08
CA VAL A 73 0.64 -10.49 6.73
C VAL A 73 0.56 -11.20 8.09
N LYS A 74 -0.49 -10.94 8.87
CA LYS A 74 -0.74 -11.61 10.15
C LYS A 74 -0.98 -13.10 9.96
N GLY A 75 -1.69 -13.49 8.90
CA GLY A 75 -1.85 -14.88 8.48
C GLY A 75 -0.50 -15.52 8.18
N ASP A 76 0.32 -14.86 7.36
CA ASP A 76 1.66 -15.33 6.97
C ASP A 76 2.58 -15.50 8.19
N VAL A 77 2.62 -14.51 9.09
CA VAL A 77 3.35 -14.57 10.36
C VAL A 77 2.85 -15.74 11.21
N THR A 78 1.55 -15.96 11.29
CA THR A 78 0.99 -17.07 12.08
C THR A 78 1.38 -18.42 11.48
N ALA A 79 1.32 -18.57 10.16
CA ALA A 79 1.71 -19.77 9.44
C ALA A 79 3.21 -20.07 9.59
N LEU A 80 4.06 -19.05 9.42
CA LEU A 80 5.52 -19.16 9.51
C LEU A 80 6.00 -19.73 10.86
N PHE A 81 5.28 -19.43 11.95
CA PHE A 81 5.65 -19.83 13.32
C PHE A 81 4.74 -20.92 13.89
N SER A 82 3.94 -21.59 13.05
CA SER A 82 3.12 -22.74 13.48
C SER A 82 3.95 -24.02 13.48
N THR A 83 3.89 -24.79 14.58
CA THR A 83 4.57 -26.10 14.71
C THR A 83 4.00 -27.19 13.79
N HIS A 84 2.79 -26.99 13.27
CA HIS A 84 2.16 -27.87 12.31
C HIS A 84 2.29 -27.20 10.94
N GLY A 85 3.16 -27.74 10.07
CA GLY A 85 3.36 -27.27 8.70
C GLY A 85 2.08 -27.43 7.88
N GLY A 86 1.15 -26.49 8.04
CA GLY A 86 -0.03 -26.37 7.21
C GLY A 86 0.38 -25.91 5.82
N THR A 87 0.03 -26.70 4.81
CA THR A 87 0.44 -26.56 3.41
C THR A 87 -0.20 -25.40 2.65
N ASP A 88 -1.06 -24.61 3.30
CA ASP A 88 -2.03 -23.77 2.61
C ASP A 88 -1.66 -22.27 2.58
N PHE A 89 -0.65 -21.83 3.34
CA PHE A 89 -0.17 -20.44 3.35
C PHE A 89 1.33 -20.38 3.03
N ASN A 90 1.64 -20.16 1.74
CA ASN A 90 3.01 -20.26 1.20
C ASN A 90 3.72 -18.91 1.03
N PHE A 91 3.36 -17.86 1.78
CA PHE A 91 3.91 -16.52 1.52
C PHE A 91 4.94 -16.08 2.55
N GLU A 92 6.14 -16.65 2.47
CA GLU A 92 7.31 -16.10 3.19
C GLU A 92 7.69 -14.70 2.68
N ARG A 93 7.26 -14.35 1.46
CA ARG A 93 7.67 -13.14 0.74
C ARG A 93 6.47 -12.53 0.02
N CYS A 94 6.21 -11.27 0.27
CA CYS A 94 5.10 -10.51 -0.30
C CYS A 94 5.59 -9.22 -0.96
N VAL A 95 4.94 -8.81 -2.05
CA VAL A 95 5.13 -7.51 -2.70
C VAL A 95 3.79 -6.77 -2.68
N LEU A 96 3.81 -5.58 -2.11
CA LEU A 96 2.65 -4.70 -2.06
C LEU A 96 2.55 -3.87 -3.35
N ILE A 97 1.53 -4.15 -4.15
CA ILE A 97 1.27 -3.50 -5.42
C ILE A 97 0.02 -2.63 -5.28
N GLY A 98 0.05 -1.44 -5.88
CA GLY A 98 -1.11 -0.58 -5.91
C GLY A 98 -0.77 0.70 -6.65
N THR A 99 -1.78 1.50 -6.94
CA THR A 99 -1.63 2.71 -7.75
C THR A 99 -0.58 3.66 -7.15
N PRO A 100 0.34 4.22 -7.96
CA PRO A 100 1.28 5.23 -7.49
C PRO A 100 0.55 6.41 -6.80
N GLY A 101 1.02 6.83 -5.63
CA GLY A 101 0.42 7.95 -4.89
C GLY A 101 -0.66 7.59 -3.86
N ILE A 102 -1.10 6.33 -3.75
CA ILE A 102 -2.14 5.94 -2.76
C ILE A 102 -1.65 5.83 -1.31
N GLY A 103 -0.36 6.07 -1.05
CA GLY A 103 0.19 6.00 0.30
C GLY A 103 0.63 4.61 0.76
N LYS A 104 1.01 3.69 -0.15
CA LYS A 104 1.51 2.34 0.21
C LYS A 104 2.61 2.36 1.26
N SER A 105 3.65 3.16 1.07
CA SER A 105 4.77 3.21 2.01
C SER A 105 4.38 3.94 3.30
N MET A 106 3.90 5.18 3.20
CA MET A 106 3.57 6.02 4.36
C MET A 106 2.41 5.44 5.21
N GLY A 107 1.36 4.94 4.57
CA GLY A 107 0.21 4.29 5.20
C GLY A 107 0.49 2.84 5.58
N ALA A 108 0.56 1.96 4.58
CA ALA A 108 0.68 0.52 4.85
C ALA A 108 2.03 0.13 5.46
N GLY A 109 3.14 0.71 5.03
CA GLY A 109 4.46 0.44 5.63
C GLY A 109 4.53 0.81 7.11
N SER A 110 4.03 2.00 7.49
CA SER A 110 3.98 2.43 8.90
C SER A 110 3.02 1.59 9.73
N TYR A 111 1.85 1.24 9.16
CA TYR A 111 0.89 0.39 9.86
C TYR A 111 1.42 -1.02 10.08
N LEU A 112 2.08 -1.61 9.08
CA LEU A 112 2.75 -2.89 9.22
C LEU A 112 3.88 -2.84 10.25
N LEU A 113 4.69 -1.78 10.26
CA LEU A 113 5.71 -1.56 11.28
C LEU A 113 5.09 -1.56 12.68
N TYR A 114 4.03 -0.76 12.89
CA TYR A 114 3.31 -0.71 14.15
C TYR A 114 2.82 -2.09 14.58
N GLN A 115 2.10 -2.78 13.69
CA GLN A 115 1.48 -4.06 13.98
C GLN A 115 2.52 -5.16 14.27
N LEU A 116 3.61 -5.24 13.50
CA LEU A 116 4.66 -6.24 13.70
C LEU A 116 5.48 -6.00 14.99
N LEU A 117 5.63 -4.74 15.41
CA LEU A 117 6.22 -4.42 16.72
C LEU A 117 5.35 -4.93 17.88
N HIS A 118 4.02 -4.94 17.70
CA HIS A 118 3.05 -5.40 18.71
C HIS A 118 2.72 -6.90 18.61
N CYS A 119 3.23 -7.61 17.59
CA CYS A 119 3.18 -9.06 17.56
C CYS A 119 3.94 -9.67 18.75
N ASP A 120 3.61 -10.93 19.06
CA ASP A 120 4.35 -11.72 20.04
C ASP A 120 5.87 -11.76 19.71
N ALA A 121 6.70 -11.53 20.73
CA ALA A 121 8.16 -11.55 20.60
C ALA A 121 8.70 -12.97 20.38
N GLU A 122 7.97 -14.00 20.83
CA GLU A 122 8.33 -15.40 20.55
C GLU A 122 8.17 -15.72 19.06
N LYS A 123 7.18 -15.10 18.40
CA LYS A 123 6.95 -15.23 16.96
C LYS A 123 7.94 -14.39 16.16
N ILE A 124 8.07 -13.10 16.46
CA ILE A 124 9.00 -12.20 15.77
C ILE A 124 9.93 -11.59 16.81
N GLN A 125 11.20 -11.98 16.78
CA GLN A 125 12.23 -11.50 17.69
C GLN A 125 12.87 -10.20 17.17
N VAL A 126 13.11 -10.12 15.87
CA VAL A 126 13.70 -8.95 15.23
C VAL A 126 12.83 -8.47 14.08
N LEU A 127 12.56 -7.17 14.04
CA LEU A 127 11.90 -6.51 12.92
C LEU A 127 12.88 -5.58 12.22
N PHE A 128 12.98 -5.74 10.91
CA PHE A 128 13.88 -4.98 10.06
C PHE A 128 13.06 -4.04 9.17
N HIS A 129 13.35 -2.74 9.18
CA HIS A 129 12.67 -1.76 8.35
C HIS A 129 13.69 -0.95 7.54
N CYS A 130 13.78 -1.23 6.24
CA CYS A 130 14.73 -0.59 5.33
C CYS A 130 14.08 0.42 4.41
N PHE A 131 14.81 1.49 4.14
CA PHE A 131 14.57 2.36 3.00
C PHE A 131 15.68 2.09 1.99
N GLY A 132 15.37 1.54 0.82
CA GLY A 132 16.39 1.18 -0.17
C GLY A 132 17.31 2.37 -0.48
N GLY A 133 18.62 2.16 -0.50
CA GLY A 133 19.61 3.23 -0.64
C GLY A 133 19.58 4.34 0.42
N GLY A 134 19.01 4.10 1.60
CA GLY A 134 18.90 5.04 2.71
C GLY A 134 19.03 4.34 4.07
N ASP A 135 18.41 4.91 5.10
CA ASP A 135 18.45 4.37 6.47
C ASP A 135 17.80 2.97 6.56
N ALA A 136 18.21 2.18 7.54
CA ALA A 136 17.35 1.14 8.08
C ALA A 136 17.33 1.13 9.60
N TYR A 137 16.29 0.47 10.12
CA TYR A 137 16.03 0.35 11.54
C TYR A 137 15.88 -1.12 11.89
N VAL A 138 16.63 -1.54 12.90
CA VAL A 138 16.60 -2.89 13.45
C VAL A 138 15.98 -2.80 14.83
N PHE A 139 14.82 -3.41 15.00
CA PHE A 139 14.09 -3.45 16.25
C PHE A 139 14.29 -4.83 16.87
N ASP A 140 15.11 -4.91 17.91
CA ASP A 140 15.25 -6.11 18.73
C ASP A 140 14.19 -6.06 19.83
N LYS A 141 13.21 -6.95 19.74
CA LYS A 141 12.08 -6.99 20.68
C LYS A 141 12.44 -7.67 22.00
N ASN A 142 13.51 -8.46 22.04
CA ASN A 142 13.99 -9.10 23.26
C ASN A 142 14.69 -8.08 24.15
N THR A 143 15.58 -7.27 23.58
CA THR A 143 16.31 -6.23 24.32
C THR A 143 15.59 -4.88 24.35
N ARG A 144 14.53 -4.72 23.52
CA ARG A 144 13.82 -3.46 23.27
C ARG A 144 14.72 -2.36 22.71
N ALA A 145 15.82 -2.75 22.06
CA ALA A 145 16.76 -1.85 21.43
C ALA A 145 16.34 -1.52 20.00
N VAL A 146 16.69 -0.31 19.55
CA VAL A 146 16.56 0.10 18.16
C VAL A 146 17.92 0.56 17.66
N THR A 147 18.43 -0.12 16.64
CA THR A 147 19.68 0.24 15.97
C THR A 147 19.35 0.87 14.62
N ARG A 148 19.90 2.05 14.35
CA ARG A 148 19.81 2.70 13.04
C ARG A 148 21.08 2.41 12.25
N GLY A 149 20.91 1.80 11.07
CA GLY A 149 21.96 1.68 10.07
C GLY A 149 21.92 2.87 9.12
N SER A 150 23.07 3.49 8.87
CA SER A 150 23.21 4.68 8.01
C SER A 150 23.28 4.38 6.53
N ASP A 151 23.46 3.12 6.14
CA ASP A 151 23.48 2.69 4.75
C ASP A 151 23.02 1.23 4.61
N GLU A 152 22.67 0.87 3.37
CA GLU A 152 22.14 -0.43 2.99
C GLU A 152 23.14 -1.58 3.25
N ASP A 153 24.44 -1.35 3.13
CA ASP A 153 25.50 -2.35 3.34
C ASP A 153 25.64 -2.76 4.82
N MET A 154 25.54 -1.80 5.73
CA MET A 154 25.46 -2.07 7.16
C MET A 154 24.23 -2.92 7.49
N CYS A 155 23.11 -2.65 6.82
CA CYS A 155 21.86 -3.38 7.03
C CYS A 155 21.96 -4.84 6.59
N ILE A 156 22.59 -5.07 5.45
CA ILE A 156 22.84 -6.41 4.92
C ILE A 156 23.78 -7.19 5.85
N SER A 157 24.80 -6.51 6.39
CA SER A 157 25.76 -7.11 7.31
C SER A 157 25.09 -7.56 8.62
N GLU A 158 24.19 -6.73 9.16
CA GLU A 158 23.40 -7.08 10.36
C GLU A 158 22.43 -8.23 10.09
N LEU A 159 21.75 -8.25 8.93
CA LEU A 159 20.93 -9.41 8.55
C LEU A 159 21.76 -10.69 8.44
N ARG A 160 22.99 -10.62 7.92
CA ARG A 160 23.87 -11.80 7.85
C ARG A 160 24.28 -12.29 9.24
N SER A 161 24.56 -11.41 10.19
CA SER A 161 24.90 -11.81 11.57
C SER A 161 23.72 -12.51 12.24
N LEU A 162 22.52 -11.94 12.13
CA LEU A 162 21.28 -12.51 12.70
C LEU A 162 20.95 -13.89 12.14
N ARG A 163 21.24 -14.14 10.86
CA ARG A 163 21.06 -15.45 10.22
C ARG A 163 21.89 -16.55 10.91
N GLY A 164 23.07 -16.22 11.42
CA GLY A 164 23.93 -17.16 12.16
C GLY A 164 23.37 -17.57 13.53
N HIS A 165 22.42 -16.82 14.07
CA HIS A 165 21.89 -17.01 15.43
C HIS A 165 20.51 -17.69 15.48
N GLY A 166 19.94 -18.07 14.33
CA GLY A 166 18.65 -18.77 14.27
C GLY A 166 17.46 -17.93 14.75
N MET A 167 17.55 -16.60 14.62
CA MET A 167 16.51 -15.69 15.09
C MET A 167 15.32 -15.61 14.12
N ASN A 168 14.13 -15.39 14.68
CA ASN A 168 12.91 -15.14 13.92
C ASN A 168 12.86 -13.67 13.49
N VAL A 169 13.06 -13.43 12.18
CA VAL A 169 13.14 -12.07 11.61
C VAL A 169 11.97 -11.81 10.67
N TYR A 170 11.43 -10.59 10.72
CA TYR A 170 10.53 -10.07 9.70
C TYR A 170 11.13 -8.82 9.04
N ILE A 171 11.03 -8.70 7.73
CA ILE A 171 11.62 -7.60 6.94
C ILE A 171 10.52 -6.78 6.26
N ILE A 172 10.47 -5.47 6.52
CA ILE A 172 9.76 -4.48 5.71
C ILE A 172 10.82 -3.77 4.86
N TYR A 173 10.77 -3.98 3.54
CA TYR A 173 11.67 -3.32 2.62
C TYR A 173 10.94 -2.26 1.80
N VAL A 174 11.27 -0.99 2.03
CA VAL A 174 10.70 0.15 1.33
C VAL A 174 11.56 0.52 0.13
N VAL A 175 11.08 0.21 -1.06
CA VAL A 175 11.80 0.51 -2.31
C VAL A 175 11.67 2.00 -2.63
N SER A 176 12.81 2.70 -2.67
CA SER A 176 12.88 4.16 -2.85
C SER A 176 13.34 4.61 -4.25
N LYS A 177 14.07 3.77 -4.98
CA LYS A 177 14.61 4.03 -6.31
C LYS A 177 13.74 3.37 -7.37
N LYS A 178 13.39 4.15 -8.41
CA LYS A 178 12.56 3.67 -9.53
C LYS A 178 13.27 2.50 -10.22
N GLY A 179 12.56 1.39 -10.43
CA GLY A 179 13.06 0.26 -11.22
C GLY A 179 14.09 -0.62 -10.52
N THR A 180 14.58 -0.29 -9.33
CA THR A 180 15.56 -1.13 -8.61
C THR A 180 14.84 -2.15 -7.73
N PRO A 181 15.00 -3.46 -7.95
CA PRO A 181 14.44 -4.46 -7.05
C PRO A 181 15.11 -4.38 -5.67
N PRO A 182 14.44 -4.87 -4.60
CA PRO A 182 15.12 -5.16 -3.35
C PRO A 182 16.34 -6.05 -3.64
N PRO A 183 17.52 -5.79 -3.07
CA PRO A 183 18.67 -6.59 -3.40
C PRO A 183 18.48 -8.06 -3.04
N ARG A 184 19.03 -8.96 -3.85
CA ARG A 184 18.83 -10.40 -3.70
C ARG A 184 19.27 -10.96 -2.34
N HIS A 185 20.24 -10.33 -1.69
CA HIS A 185 20.72 -10.77 -0.38
C HIS A 185 19.79 -10.36 0.78
N PHE A 186 18.77 -9.52 0.54
CA PHE A 186 17.65 -9.34 1.48
C PHE A 186 16.61 -10.46 1.38
N ALA A 187 16.61 -11.22 0.27
CA ALA A 187 15.66 -12.30 0.10
C ALA A 187 15.93 -13.38 1.16
N PRO A 188 14.94 -13.70 2.01
CA PRO A 188 15.10 -14.72 3.03
C PRO A 188 15.27 -16.09 2.35
N THR A 189 16.26 -16.88 2.78
CA THR A 189 16.51 -18.22 2.21
C THR A 189 15.63 -19.30 2.83
N SER A 190 15.16 -19.11 4.08
CA SER A 190 14.11 -19.88 4.76
C SER A 190 13.86 -19.30 6.16
N GLY A 191 12.63 -19.42 6.69
CA GLY A 191 12.30 -19.15 8.10
C GLY A 191 12.06 -17.69 8.49
N TRP A 192 12.15 -16.74 7.55
CA TRP A 192 11.91 -15.32 7.78
C TRP A 192 10.77 -14.81 6.88
N GLY A 193 9.99 -13.85 7.40
CA GLY A 193 8.96 -13.16 6.63
C GLY A 193 9.51 -11.89 5.97
N MET A 194 9.04 -11.55 4.78
CA MET A 194 9.41 -10.32 4.08
C MET A 194 8.22 -9.70 3.36
N ILE A 195 8.07 -8.38 3.47
CA ILE A 195 7.21 -7.59 2.60
C ILE A 195 7.98 -6.44 1.95
N ALA A 196 7.93 -6.37 0.63
CA ALA A 196 8.40 -5.22 -0.12
C ALA A 196 7.26 -4.24 -0.38
N VAL A 197 7.45 -2.99 0.02
CA VAL A 197 6.52 -1.88 -0.22
C VAL A 197 7.20 -0.81 -1.07
N SER A 198 6.47 -0.10 -1.93
CA SER A 198 7.07 0.90 -2.81
C SER A 198 6.72 2.33 -2.42
N PHE A 199 7.67 3.25 -2.60
CA PHE A 199 7.38 4.68 -2.58
C PHE A 199 6.51 5.10 -3.76
N ALA A 200 5.80 6.22 -3.60
CA ALA A 200 4.77 6.70 -4.53
C ALA A 200 5.22 6.91 -5.99
N LYS A 201 6.52 6.95 -6.31
CA LYS A 201 7.06 7.10 -7.67
C LYS A 201 7.67 5.82 -8.25
N VAL A 202 7.76 4.76 -7.46
CA VAL A 202 8.47 3.54 -7.84
C VAL A 202 7.53 2.59 -8.57
N THR A 203 8.04 2.04 -9.65
CA THR A 203 7.36 1.12 -10.56
C THR A 203 8.29 -0.08 -10.80
N ASN A 204 7.78 -1.14 -11.46
CA ASN A 204 8.46 -2.43 -11.73
C ASN A 204 8.22 -3.58 -10.72
N TYR A 205 6.98 -3.72 -10.24
CA TYR A 205 6.59 -4.75 -9.27
C TYR A 205 6.72 -6.19 -9.77
N ASP A 206 6.54 -6.43 -11.08
CA ASP A 206 6.59 -7.77 -11.66
C ASP A 206 8.00 -8.36 -11.59
N GLU A 207 9.02 -7.56 -11.89
CA GLU A 207 10.41 -7.97 -11.73
C GLU A 207 10.73 -8.29 -10.27
N TRP A 208 10.20 -7.51 -9.34
CA TRP A 208 10.42 -7.75 -7.91
C TRP A 208 9.74 -9.03 -7.45
N ALA A 209 8.48 -9.25 -7.84
CA ALA A 209 7.74 -10.46 -7.50
C ALA A 209 8.44 -11.70 -8.07
N LYS A 210 8.90 -11.63 -9.33
CA LYS A 210 9.68 -12.71 -9.96
C LYS A 210 11.01 -12.95 -9.25
N GLN A 211 11.77 -11.88 -8.95
CA GLN A 211 13.07 -11.99 -8.31
C GLN A 211 12.95 -12.56 -6.88
N LEU A 212 11.97 -12.09 -6.12
CA LEU A 212 11.75 -12.54 -4.75
C LEU A 212 11.00 -13.87 -4.69
N GLN A 213 10.41 -14.35 -5.78
CA GLN A 213 9.40 -15.41 -5.78
C GLN A 213 8.26 -15.08 -4.79
N ALA A 214 7.82 -13.82 -4.82
CA ALA A 214 6.93 -13.26 -3.82
C ALA A 214 5.48 -13.24 -4.29
N ALA A 215 4.58 -13.44 -3.33
CA ALA A 215 3.15 -13.22 -3.47
C ALA A 215 2.86 -11.75 -3.81
N ARG A 216 1.83 -11.52 -4.63
CA ARG A 216 1.40 -10.16 -4.99
C ARG A 216 0.19 -9.79 -4.14
N ILE A 217 0.34 -8.79 -3.28
CA ILE A 217 -0.77 -8.20 -2.53
C ILE A 217 -1.18 -6.92 -3.24
N ILE A 218 -2.33 -6.93 -3.92
CA ILE A 218 -2.88 -5.73 -4.57
C ILE A 218 -3.63 -4.89 -3.54
N VAL A 219 -3.35 -3.60 -3.48
CA VAL A 219 -4.04 -2.58 -2.67
C VAL A 219 -4.83 -1.68 -3.61
N ASN A 220 -6.15 -1.67 -3.44
CA ASN A 220 -7.02 -0.80 -4.23
C ASN A 220 -6.82 0.66 -3.81
N CYS A 221 -7.16 1.58 -4.70
CA CYS A 221 -7.32 2.98 -4.31
C CYS A 221 -8.44 3.09 -3.25
N PRO A 222 -8.34 4.06 -2.32
CA PRO A 222 -9.47 4.38 -1.46
C PRO A 222 -10.70 4.77 -2.29
N ASP A 223 -11.89 4.63 -1.73
CA ASP A 223 -13.13 5.09 -2.38
C ASP A 223 -13.48 6.55 -2.00
N GLU A 224 -14.65 7.05 -2.46
CA GLU A 224 -15.11 8.40 -2.12
C GLU A 224 -15.32 8.57 -0.61
N VAL A 225 -15.77 7.52 0.08
CA VAL A 225 -16.07 7.56 1.52
C VAL A 225 -14.79 7.63 2.34
N ASP A 226 -13.79 6.83 1.98
CA ASP A 226 -12.43 6.85 2.52
C ASP A 226 -11.82 8.25 2.37
N VAL A 227 -11.81 8.79 1.15
CA VAL A 227 -11.20 10.11 0.89
C VAL A 227 -11.96 11.22 1.61
N LYS A 228 -13.29 11.11 1.73
CA LYS A 228 -14.09 12.05 2.53
C LYS A 228 -13.74 11.98 4.01
N ALA A 229 -13.52 10.80 4.56
CA ALA A 229 -13.08 10.61 5.94
C ALA A 229 -11.67 11.21 6.16
N MET A 230 -10.75 11.01 5.21
CA MET A 230 -9.43 11.63 5.23
C MET A 230 -9.52 13.16 5.19
N CYS A 231 -10.35 13.71 4.30
CA CYS A 231 -10.60 15.15 4.18
C CYS A 231 -11.10 15.75 5.51
N ALA A 232 -12.11 15.11 6.12
CA ALA A 232 -12.65 15.51 7.41
C ALA A 232 -11.60 15.45 8.53
N TRP A 233 -10.69 14.46 8.50
CA TRP A 233 -9.62 14.33 9.48
C TRP A 233 -8.52 15.37 9.32
N ILE A 234 -8.07 15.60 8.08
CA ILE A 234 -7.02 16.59 7.75
C ILE A 234 -7.48 18.00 8.14
N THR A 235 -8.77 18.29 7.98
CA THR A 235 -9.37 19.60 8.28
C THR A 235 -10.12 19.63 9.61
N ARG A 236 -9.86 18.68 10.51
CA ARG A 236 -10.61 18.50 11.77
C ARG A 236 -10.60 19.73 12.69
N ASP A 237 -9.52 20.50 12.67
CA ASP A 237 -9.33 21.68 13.51
C ASP A 237 -9.85 22.97 12.84
N GLU A 238 -10.38 22.86 11.63
CA GLU A 238 -10.92 23.96 10.83
C GLU A 238 -12.44 24.13 11.01
N THR A 239 -12.97 25.27 10.56
CA THR A 239 -14.41 25.53 10.60
C THR A 239 -15.18 24.64 9.63
N LYS A 240 -16.48 24.44 9.89
CA LYS A 240 -17.35 23.62 9.01
C LYS A 240 -17.37 24.13 7.58
N GLU A 241 -17.27 25.44 7.38
CA GLU A 241 -17.22 26.09 6.07
C GLU A 241 -15.94 25.70 5.31
N LYS A 242 -14.78 25.76 5.98
CA LYS A 242 -13.50 25.34 5.39
C LYS A 242 -13.45 23.84 5.11
N GLN A 243 -14.02 23.01 5.99
CA GLN A 243 -14.14 21.57 5.74
C GLN A 243 -14.99 21.29 4.48
N ALA A 244 -16.09 22.02 4.31
CA ALA A 244 -16.95 21.91 3.13
C ALA A 244 -16.26 22.39 1.85
N GLU A 245 -15.48 23.48 1.93
CA GLU A 245 -14.67 23.99 0.82
C GLU A 245 -13.59 23.00 0.40
N CYS A 246 -12.83 22.45 1.37
CA CYS A 246 -11.83 21.42 1.12
C CYS A 246 -12.46 20.19 0.44
N TRP A 247 -13.60 19.70 0.94
CA TRP A 247 -14.29 18.56 0.32
C TRP A 247 -14.74 18.85 -1.11
N LYS A 248 -15.22 20.07 -1.39
CA LYS A 248 -15.62 20.49 -2.74
C LYS A 248 -14.45 20.46 -3.71
N GLU A 249 -13.28 20.90 -3.26
CA GLU A 249 -12.05 20.90 -4.05
C GLU A 249 -11.51 19.48 -4.27
N VAL A 250 -11.42 18.68 -3.21
CA VAL A 250 -11.03 17.26 -3.30
C VAL A 250 -11.94 16.48 -4.25
N LYS A 251 -13.26 16.70 -4.21
CA LYS A 251 -14.19 16.03 -5.12
C LYS A 251 -13.92 16.38 -6.59
N LYS A 252 -13.57 17.63 -6.88
CA LYS A 252 -13.17 18.06 -8.23
C LYS A 252 -11.87 17.38 -8.66
N HIS A 253 -10.89 17.24 -7.77
CA HIS A 253 -9.63 16.55 -8.07
C HIS A 253 -9.86 15.06 -8.33
N MET A 254 -10.72 14.42 -7.52
CA MET A 254 -11.12 13.03 -7.70
C MET A 254 -11.80 12.76 -9.04
N TYR A 255 -12.69 13.65 -9.49
CA TYR A 255 -13.31 13.53 -10.80
C TYR A 255 -12.27 13.46 -11.92
N LEU A 256 -11.18 14.23 -11.81
CA LEU A 256 -10.15 14.33 -12.85
C LEU A 256 -9.05 13.26 -12.76
N LEU A 257 -8.66 12.83 -11.56
CA LEU A 257 -7.48 11.98 -11.34
C LEU A 257 -7.74 10.73 -10.48
N GLY A 258 -8.97 10.57 -10.01
CA GLY A 258 -9.37 9.48 -9.12
C GLY A 258 -9.06 9.76 -7.65
N PRO A 259 -9.50 8.88 -6.76
CA PRO A 259 -9.25 8.95 -5.33
C PRO A 259 -7.81 8.58 -4.97
N ILE A 260 -6.83 9.36 -5.42
CA ILE A 260 -5.42 9.15 -5.09
C ILE A 260 -4.98 10.23 -4.10
N PRO A 261 -4.85 9.92 -2.78
CA PRO A 261 -4.56 10.90 -1.73
C PRO A 261 -3.50 11.94 -2.08
N ARG A 262 -2.35 11.50 -2.62
CA ARG A 262 -1.27 12.41 -3.03
C ARG A 262 -1.70 13.49 -4.03
N HIS A 263 -2.60 13.16 -4.95
CA HIS A 263 -3.01 14.07 -6.03
C HIS A 263 -4.30 14.81 -5.73
N VAL A 264 -5.06 14.41 -4.69
CA VAL A 264 -6.32 15.09 -4.35
C VAL A 264 -6.15 16.10 -3.22
N PHE A 265 -5.18 15.89 -2.32
CA PHE A 265 -4.91 16.77 -1.17
C PHE A 265 -3.75 17.76 -1.36
N ASP A 266 -3.00 17.66 -2.46
CA ASP A 266 -1.85 18.52 -2.74
C ASP A 266 -2.02 19.16 -4.12
N GLU A 267 -2.16 20.49 -4.15
CA GLU A 267 -2.46 21.26 -5.35
C GLU A 267 -1.32 21.24 -6.38
N GLU A 268 -0.06 21.22 -5.92
CA GLU A 268 1.09 21.14 -6.82
C GLU A 268 1.14 19.76 -7.48
N ALA A 269 1.05 18.70 -6.69
CA ALA A 269 1.02 17.33 -7.16
C ALA A 269 -0.22 17.04 -8.02
N PHE A 270 -1.36 17.68 -7.76
CA PHE A 270 -2.55 17.65 -8.58
C PHE A 270 -2.24 18.24 -9.98
N ARG A 271 -1.74 19.47 -10.02
CA ARG A 271 -1.43 20.19 -11.27
C ARG A 271 -0.37 19.47 -12.11
N GLU A 272 0.70 18.99 -11.48
CA GLU A 272 1.72 18.17 -12.14
C GLU A 272 1.10 16.92 -12.77
N ARG A 273 0.25 16.21 -12.01
CA ARG A 273 -0.39 14.98 -12.49
C ARG A 273 -1.38 15.27 -13.62
N CYS A 274 -2.14 16.36 -13.57
CA CYS A 274 -2.98 16.79 -14.68
C CYS A 274 -2.18 17.04 -15.96
N GLY A 275 -1.03 17.71 -15.86
CA GLY A 275 -0.13 17.89 -17.01
C GLY A 275 0.38 16.55 -17.55
N ALA A 276 0.81 15.66 -16.66
CA ALA A 276 1.29 14.33 -17.00
C ALA A 276 0.22 13.44 -17.67
N VAL A 277 -1.03 13.54 -17.23
CA VAL A 277 -2.19 12.84 -17.80
C VAL A 277 -2.56 13.42 -19.16
N LYS A 278 -2.60 14.75 -19.32
CA LYS A 278 -2.84 15.39 -20.63
C LYS A 278 -1.80 14.96 -21.66
N PHE A 279 -0.53 14.95 -21.26
CA PHE A 279 0.56 14.47 -22.11
C PHE A 279 0.38 13.00 -22.47
N ALA A 280 0.13 12.13 -21.48
CA ALA A 280 -0.08 10.70 -21.71
C ALA A 280 -1.26 10.44 -22.65
N LEU A 281 -2.41 11.09 -22.41
CA LEU A 281 -3.55 11.02 -23.31
C LEU A 281 -3.14 11.38 -24.73
N HIS A 282 -2.39 12.46 -24.94
CA HIS A 282 -1.92 12.86 -26.27
C HIS A 282 -1.04 11.80 -26.96
N SER A 283 -0.19 11.11 -26.18
CA SER A 283 0.80 10.17 -26.69
C SER A 283 0.31 8.74 -26.93
N ILE A 284 -0.76 8.30 -26.25
CA ILE A 284 -1.27 6.92 -26.41
C ILE A 284 -1.94 6.71 -27.79
N ASN A 285 -1.93 5.46 -28.25
CA ASN A 285 -2.63 5.02 -29.46
C ASN A 285 -3.67 3.94 -29.13
N GLU A 286 -4.50 3.57 -30.11
CA GLU A 286 -5.58 2.59 -29.92
C GLU A 286 -5.09 1.22 -29.44
N GLY A 287 -3.94 0.74 -29.95
CA GLY A 287 -3.35 -0.53 -29.52
C GLY A 287 -2.96 -0.51 -28.04
N THR A 288 -2.32 0.58 -27.59
CA THR A 288 -1.99 0.81 -26.18
C THR A 288 -3.25 0.85 -25.30
N VAL A 289 -4.35 1.44 -25.79
CA VAL A 289 -5.61 1.46 -25.05
C VAL A 289 -6.18 0.05 -24.92
N LYS A 290 -6.27 -0.70 -26.02
CA LYS A 290 -6.75 -2.09 -26.02
C LYS A 290 -5.91 -2.98 -25.09
N GLU A 291 -4.61 -2.73 -24.99
CA GLU A 291 -3.73 -3.50 -24.11
C GLU A 291 -3.92 -3.15 -22.62
N HIS A 292 -4.01 -1.86 -22.27
CA HIS A 292 -3.96 -1.41 -20.88
C HIS A 292 -5.30 -1.11 -20.22
N PHE A 293 -6.38 -0.99 -21.00
CA PHE A 293 -7.73 -0.70 -20.49
C PHE A 293 -8.68 -1.90 -20.59
N SER A 294 -8.24 -3.02 -21.18
CA SER A 294 -9.05 -4.23 -21.27
C SER A 294 -9.17 -4.92 -19.91
N ARG A 295 -10.41 -5.21 -19.53
CA ARG A 295 -10.76 -5.96 -18.31
C ARG A 295 -10.48 -7.45 -18.53
N GLY A 296 -9.70 -8.07 -17.64
CA GLY A 296 -9.48 -9.52 -17.62
C GLY A 296 -8.10 -10.03 -18.06
N GLY A 297 -7.10 -9.16 -18.26
CA GLY A 297 -5.70 -9.59 -18.47
C GLY A 297 -5.05 -10.11 -17.18
N GLU A 298 -4.20 -11.15 -17.26
CA GLU A 298 -3.56 -11.79 -16.09
C GLU A 298 -2.50 -10.95 -15.36
N SER A 299 -2.21 -9.72 -15.78
CA SER A 299 -1.05 -9.01 -15.24
C SER A 299 -1.28 -7.50 -15.11
N PRO A 300 -1.15 -6.93 -13.89
CA PRO A 300 -1.16 -5.49 -13.69
C PRO A 300 0.19 -4.93 -14.15
N TRP A 301 0.36 -4.79 -15.47
CA TRP A 301 1.59 -4.23 -16.01
C TRP A 301 1.68 -2.74 -15.73
N TYR A 302 2.82 -2.36 -15.16
CA TYR A 302 3.47 -1.11 -15.48
C TYR A 302 4.17 -1.27 -16.84
N SER A 303 3.96 -0.32 -17.74
CA SER A 303 4.72 -0.15 -18.98
C SER A 303 5.56 1.12 -18.87
N GLU A 304 6.72 1.16 -19.52
CA GLU A 304 7.44 2.43 -19.76
C GLU A 304 6.58 3.40 -20.58
N ASP A 305 5.56 2.87 -21.25
CA ASP A 305 4.54 3.62 -21.95
C ASP A 305 3.80 4.62 -21.04
N PRO A 306 3.49 5.84 -21.52
CA PRO A 306 2.75 6.85 -20.77
C PRO A 306 1.39 6.41 -20.21
N SER A 307 0.77 5.35 -20.75
CA SER A 307 -0.54 4.80 -20.34
C SER A 307 -0.64 4.45 -18.86
N HIS A 308 0.46 4.07 -18.19
CA HIS A 308 0.45 3.84 -16.73
C HIS A 308 0.04 5.08 -15.92
N ARG A 309 0.04 6.27 -16.54
CA ARG A 309 -0.43 7.52 -15.93
C ARG A 309 -1.95 7.67 -15.99
N LEU A 310 -2.63 6.90 -16.84
CA LEU A 310 -4.07 6.97 -17.09
C LEU A 310 -4.86 5.89 -16.36
N VAL A 311 -4.16 4.86 -15.86
CA VAL A 311 -4.80 3.71 -15.20
C VAL A 311 -4.43 3.59 -13.71
N LYS A 312 -5.35 2.97 -12.95
CA LYS A 312 -5.18 2.51 -11.58
C LYS A 312 -5.22 0.99 -11.55
N VAL A 313 -4.53 0.40 -10.56
CA VAL A 313 -4.59 -1.04 -10.33
C VAL A 313 -5.86 -1.35 -9.53
N VAL A 314 -6.63 -2.31 -10.01
CA VAL A 314 -7.89 -2.75 -9.41
C VAL A 314 -7.84 -4.24 -9.12
N ARG A 315 -8.34 -4.60 -7.93
CA ARG A 315 -8.68 -5.94 -7.51
C ARG A 315 -10.18 -5.99 -7.27
N GLU A 316 -10.87 -6.89 -7.96
CA GLU A 316 -12.29 -7.19 -7.75
C GLU A 316 -12.46 -8.67 -7.40
N ILE A 317 -13.48 -8.95 -6.61
CA ILE A 317 -13.82 -10.30 -6.16
C ILE A 317 -15.16 -10.67 -6.80
N TYR A 318 -15.20 -11.83 -7.45
CA TYR A 318 -16.37 -12.38 -8.11
C TYR A 318 -16.65 -13.78 -7.56
N ALA A 319 -17.85 -14.31 -7.82
CA ALA A 319 -18.17 -15.70 -7.55
C ALA A 319 -17.26 -16.61 -8.39
N GLY A 320 -16.20 -17.17 -7.78
CA GLY A 320 -15.21 -18.01 -8.45
C GLY A 320 -13.79 -17.43 -8.50
N GLY A 321 -13.51 -16.30 -7.83
CA GLY A 321 -12.14 -15.88 -7.54
C GLY A 321 -11.88 -14.38 -7.58
N VAL A 322 -10.59 -14.04 -7.67
CA VAL A 322 -10.08 -12.65 -7.66
C VAL A 322 -9.61 -12.26 -9.04
N THR A 323 -10.20 -11.21 -9.60
CA THR A 323 -9.71 -10.60 -10.85
C THR A 323 -8.87 -9.38 -10.53
N ARG A 324 -7.74 -9.24 -11.23
CA ARG A 324 -6.80 -8.13 -11.08
C ARG A 324 -6.63 -7.50 -12.46
N PHE A 325 -6.85 -6.21 -12.59
CA PHE A 325 -6.77 -5.53 -13.88
C PHE A 325 -6.47 -4.04 -13.70
N ASN A 326 -6.17 -3.37 -14.81
CA ASN A 326 -6.03 -1.93 -14.86
C ASN A 326 -7.36 -1.30 -15.25
N ALA A 327 -7.79 -0.27 -14.52
CA ALA A 327 -8.97 0.52 -14.84
C ALA A 327 -8.55 1.99 -15.06
N PRO A 328 -9.32 2.80 -15.78
CA PRO A 328 -9.12 4.25 -15.79
C PRO A 328 -8.98 4.82 -14.38
N ILE A 329 -8.07 5.78 -14.16
CA ILE A 329 -7.91 6.38 -12.82
C ILE A 329 -9.19 7.11 -12.37
N SER A 330 -9.96 7.68 -13.30
CA SER A 330 -11.24 8.33 -13.04
C SER A 330 -12.21 8.23 -14.22
N ASP A 331 -13.49 8.42 -13.92
CA ASP A 331 -14.59 8.39 -14.89
C ASP A 331 -14.39 9.44 -16.00
N CYS A 332 -13.93 10.64 -15.67
CA CYS A 332 -13.61 11.68 -16.66
C CYS A 332 -12.54 11.23 -17.68
N LEU A 333 -11.59 10.41 -17.25
CA LEU A 333 -10.54 9.91 -18.14
C LEU A 333 -10.98 8.70 -18.94
N GLU A 334 -11.89 7.91 -18.39
CA GLU A 334 -12.61 6.89 -19.17
C GLU A 334 -13.38 7.55 -20.31
N GLU A 335 -14.23 8.54 -20.01
CA GLU A 335 -14.99 9.31 -21.00
C GLU A 335 -14.09 9.88 -22.09
N ARG A 336 -13.01 10.58 -21.71
CA ARG A 336 -12.07 11.19 -22.67
C ARG A 336 -11.30 10.18 -23.51
N THR A 337 -11.02 9.01 -22.96
CA THR A 337 -10.33 7.94 -23.68
C THR A 337 -11.27 7.33 -24.71
N LEU A 338 -12.53 7.11 -24.33
CA LEU A 338 -13.59 6.62 -25.21
C LEU A 338 -13.95 7.61 -26.33
N GLU A 339 -14.02 8.91 -26.03
CA GLU A 339 -14.23 9.97 -27.02
C GLU A 339 -13.15 9.97 -28.11
N ARG A 340 -11.91 9.66 -27.74
CA ARG A 340 -10.79 9.63 -28.66
C ARG A 340 -10.65 8.31 -29.41
N PHE A 341 -10.98 7.20 -28.76
CA PHE A 341 -10.83 5.84 -29.29
C PHE A 341 -12.16 5.07 -29.21
N PRO A 342 -13.18 5.48 -29.98
CA PRO A 342 -14.51 4.85 -29.91
C PRO A 342 -14.51 3.36 -30.29
N SER A 343 -13.59 2.94 -31.16
CA SER A 343 -13.40 1.54 -31.62
C SER A 343 -12.80 0.58 -30.58
N VAL A 344 -12.61 1.03 -29.34
CA VAL A 344 -12.18 0.20 -28.20
C VAL A 344 -13.38 -0.47 -27.51
N THR A 345 -14.61 -0.01 -27.79
CA THR A 345 -15.85 -0.57 -27.23
C THR A 345 -16.49 -1.68 -28.06
N GLU A 346 -15.98 -1.91 -29.27
CA GLU A 346 -16.32 -3.05 -30.15
C GLU A 346 -15.38 -4.23 -29.89
#